data_AF-A0A2T2WEC4-F1
#
_entry.id   AF-A0A2T2WEC4-F1
#
_cell.length_a   1.000
_cell.length_b   1.000
_cell.length_c   1.000
_cell.angle_alpha   90.00
_cell.angle_beta   90.00
_cell.angle_gamma   90.00
#
_symmetry.space_group_name_H-M   'P 1'
#
loop_
_entity.id
_entity.type
_entity.pdbx_description
1 polymer ?
#
loop_
_entity_poly.entity_id
_entity_poly.type
_entity_poly.pdbx_seq_one_letter_code
_entity_poly.pdbx_strand_id
1 'polypeptide(L)'
;MRMDKNIFLSREVSISNVRSGKVIGSHVIVARSFWQRFKGLMGTTSLAIGHGMLFPHTNSVHMFFMRYPLCVVYLTKDFVVLRCVVLRPWTIGPVVRGTYWVLELPEGV
;
A
#
# COMPACT_ATOMS: atom_id res chain seq x y z
N MET A 1 0.48 -5.30 -12.80
CA MET A 1 -0.76 -4.75 -12.22
C MET A 1 -1.38 -3.88 -13.30
N ARG A 2 -2.67 -3.99 -13.60
CA ARG A 2 -3.34 -3.17 -14.62
C ARG A 2 -4.42 -2.44 -13.85
N MET A 3 -4.26 -1.14 -13.70
CA MET A 3 -5.17 -0.31 -12.92
C MET A 3 -5.55 0.90 -13.77
N ASP A 4 -6.83 1.25 -13.72
CA ASP A 4 -7.42 2.28 -14.58
C ASP A 4 -6.92 3.69 -14.24
N LYS A 5 -6.77 4.52 -15.29
CA LYS A 5 -6.30 5.92 -15.21
C LYS A 5 -7.19 6.84 -14.35
N ASN A 6 -8.32 6.36 -13.84
CA ASN A 6 -9.27 7.08 -12.96
C ASN A 6 -8.92 7.04 -11.45
N ILE A 7 -7.78 6.44 -11.06
CA ILE A 7 -7.29 6.44 -9.67
C ILE A 7 -7.25 7.82 -9.01
N PHE A 8 -7.03 8.88 -9.79
CA PHE A 8 -7.01 10.25 -9.28
C PHE A 8 -8.39 10.77 -8.85
N LEU A 9 -9.50 10.12 -9.24
CA LEU A 9 -10.87 10.52 -8.91
C LEU A 9 -11.52 9.63 -7.83
N SER A 10 -11.19 8.33 -7.80
CA SER A 10 -11.73 7.37 -6.82
C SER A 10 -10.98 7.34 -5.47
N ARG A 11 -11.70 7.53 -4.35
CA ARG A 11 -11.15 7.43 -2.99
C ARG A 11 -10.67 6.02 -2.63
N GLU A 12 -11.17 5.03 -3.35
CA GLU A 12 -10.95 3.61 -3.15
C GLU A 12 -10.76 2.91 -4.50
N VAL A 13 -9.90 1.90 -4.52
CA VAL A 13 -9.50 1.16 -5.73
C VAL A 13 -9.39 -0.33 -5.44
N SER A 14 -9.63 -1.15 -6.45
CA SER A 14 -9.33 -2.58 -6.38
C SER A 14 -8.00 -2.89 -7.09
N ILE A 15 -7.28 -3.86 -6.55
CA ILE A 15 -5.95 -4.28 -6.99
C ILE A 15 -5.99 -5.76 -7.33
N SER A 16 -5.58 -6.09 -8.54
CA SER A 16 -5.46 -7.48 -9.00
C SER A 16 -4.08 -7.75 -9.62
N ASN A 17 -3.64 -9.00 -9.46
CA ASN A 17 -2.50 -9.52 -10.17
C ASN A 17 -2.88 -9.78 -11.62
N VAL A 18 -2.24 -9.10 -12.56
CA VAL A 18 -2.53 -9.24 -14.00
C VAL A 18 -2.19 -10.60 -14.58
N ARG A 19 -1.25 -11.32 -13.97
CA ARG A 19 -0.81 -12.63 -14.47
C ARG A 19 -1.76 -13.74 -14.02
N SER A 20 -2.24 -13.68 -12.79
CA SER A 20 -3.11 -14.72 -12.23
C SER A 20 -4.58 -14.34 -12.17
N GLY A 21 -4.94 -13.08 -12.41
CA GLY A 21 -6.29 -12.55 -12.21
C GLY A 21 -6.72 -12.43 -10.74
N LYS A 22 -5.89 -12.88 -9.78
CA LYS A 22 -6.22 -12.88 -8.35
C LYS A 22 -6.35 -11.45 -7.83
N VAL A 23 -7.47 -11.15 -7.18
CA VAL A 23 -7.65 -9.89 -6.43
C VAL A 23 -6.79 -9.93 -5.17
N ILE A 24 -5.92 -8.94 -5.04
CA ILE A 24 -4.98 -8.75 -3.94
C ILE A 24 -5.61 -7.83 -2.88
N GLY A 25 -6.33 -6.80 -3.32
CA GLY A 25 -7.07 -5.89 -2.45
C GLY A 25 -8.36 -5.44 -3.14
N SER A 26 -9.52 -5.71 -2.55
CA SER A 26 -10.81 -5.25 -3.05
C SER A 26 -11.15 -3.83 -2.59
N HIS A 27 -10.67 -3.43 -1.41
CA HIS A 27 -10.99 -2.19 -0.73
C HIS A 27 -9.72 -1.42 -0.35
N VAL A 28 -9.01 -0.89 -1.34
CA VAL A 28 -7.76 -0.15 -1.10
C VAL A 28 -8.01 1.34 -1.13
N ILE A 29 -7.80 2.00 0.02
CA ILE A 29 -7.99 3.45 0.15
C ILE A 29 -6.77 4.19 -0.41
N VAL A 30 -7.00 5.21 -1.24
CA VAL A 30 -5.91 6.05 -1.76
C VAL A 30 -5.64 7.21 -0.79
N ALA A 31 -4.43 7.27 -0.24
CA ALA A 31 -4.01 8.31 0.71
C ALA A 31 -3.74 9.65 -0.01
N ARG A 32 -4.77 10.50 -0.15
CA ARG A 32 -4.69 11.72 -0.97
C ARG A 32 -4.19 12.93 -0.20
N SER A 33 -4.61 13.08 1.04
CA SER A 33 -4.22 14.24 1.86
C SER A 33 -2.90 14.00 2.58
N PHE A 34 -2.17 15.07 2.87
CA PHE A 34 -0.95 14.98 3.70
C PHE A 34 -1.24 14.30 5.04
N TRP A 35 -2.40 14.59 5.65
CA TRP A 35 -2.82 13.96 6.89
C TRP A 35 -3.12 12.47 6.74
N GLN A 36 -3.73 12.03 5.63
CA GLN A 36 -3.93 10.60 5.36
C GLN A 36 -2.61 9.88 5.12
N ARG A 37 -1.66 10.53 4.41
CA ARG A 37 -0.33 9.98 4.17
C ARG A 37 0.48 9.88 5.46
N PHE A 38 0.38 10.89 6.33
CA PHE A 38 1.05 10.91 7.62
C PHE A 38 0.43 9.90 8.58
N LYS A 39 -0.91 9.88 8.70
CA LYS A 39 -1.63 8.96 9.59
C LYS A 39 -1.51 7.50 9.14
N GLY A 40 -1.61 7.25 7.84
CA GLY A 40 -1.71 5.90 7.30
C GLY A 40 -2.74 5.06 8.05
N LEU A 41 -2.33 3.85 8.43
CA LEU A 41 -3.11 2.91 9.23
C LEU A 41 -2.88 3.04 10.75
N MET A 42 -2.22 4.12 11.22
CA MET A 42 -1.98 4.33 12.65
C MET A 42 -3.30 4.45 13.43
N GLY A 43 -3.32 3.83 14.62
CA GLY A 43 -4.49 3.77 15.48
C GLY A 43 -5.51 2.69 15.11
N THR A 44 -5.29 1.95 14.01
CA THR A 44 -6.06 0.73 13.72
C THR A 44 -5.51 -0.46 14.50
N THR A 45 -6.38 -1.42 14.85
CA THR A 45 -6.01 -2.64 15.58
C THR A 45 -5.76 -3.84 14.68
N SER A 46 -6.36 -3.85 13.49
CA SER A 46 -6.15 -4.86 12.46
C SER A 46 -6.48 -4.29 11.08
N LEU A 47 -6.04 -4.98 10.03
CA LEU A 47 -6.42 -4.73 8.64
C LEU A 47 -7.08 -6.00 8.09
N ALA A 48 -8.33 -5.90 7.66
CA ALA A 48 -9.07 -7.03 7.11
C ALA A 48 -8.50 -7.47 5.75
N ILE A 49 -8.63 -8.76 5.45
CA ILE A 49 -8.25 -9.29 4.13
C ILE A 49 -9.01 -8.53 3.03
N GLY A 50 -8.32 -8.22 1.95
CA GLY A 50 -8.85 -7.43 0.84
C GLY A 50 -8.83 -5.92 1.08
N HIS A 51 -8.58 -5.45 2.30
CA HIS A 51 -8.39 -4.02 2.57
C HIS A 51 -6.92 -3.63 2.43
N GLY A 52 -6.67 -2.36 2.13
CA GLY A 52 -5.32 -1.84 2.05
C GLY A 52 -5.28 -0.33 1.95
N MET A 53 -4.07 0.20 1.85
CA MET A 53 -3.86 1.63 1.64
C MET A 53 -2.77 1.88 0.61
N LEU A 54 -3.05 2.74 -0.37
CA LEU A 54 -2.13 3.12 -1.43
C LEU A 54 -1.65 4.55 -1.20
N PHE A 55 -0.33 4.70 -1.04
CA PHE A 55 0.34 5.97 -0.82
C PHE A 55 0.94 6.50 -2.13
N PRO A 56 0.46 7.63 -2.66
CA PRO A 56 1.03 8.29 -3.83
C PRO A 56 2.30 9.07 -3.48
N HIS A 57 3.28 9.07 -4.40
CA HIS A 57 4.52 9.85 -4.31
C HIS A 57 5.29 9.63 -3.01
N THR A 58 5.34 8.37 -2.56
CA THR A 58 6.05 7.95 -1.34
C THR A 58 7.02 6.84 -1.74
N ASN A 59 8.23 6.87 -1.19
CA ASN A 59 9.30 5.88 -1.46
C ASN A 59 9.80 5.16 -0.19
N SER A 60 9.24 5.50 0.97
CA SER A 60 9.53 4.88 2.27
C SER A 60 8.34 5.09 3.19
N VAL A 61 8.08 4.11 4.05
CA VAL A 61 7.02 4.15 5.07
C VAL A 61 7.64 3.81 6.42
N HIS A 62 7.05 4.32 7.49
CA HIS A 62 7.43 3.96 8.85
C HIS A 62 6.33 3.10 9.47
N MET A 63 6.72 2.17 10.35
CA MET A 63 5.80 1.38 11.16
C MET A 63 5.72 1.88 12.61
N PHE A 64 6.16 3.12 12.88
CA PHE A 64 5.95 3.75 14.18
C PHE A 64 4.45 3.83 14.50
N PHE A 65 4.08 3.57 15.74
CA PHE A 65 2.67 3.53 16.22
C PHE A 65 1.76 2.49 15.56
N MET A 66 2.30 1.60 14.73
CA MET A 66 1.56 0.45 14.22
C MET A 66 1.46 -0.65 15.27
N ARG A 67 0.37 -1.41 15.24
CA ARG A 67 0.08 -2.49 16.21
C ARG A 67 0.22 -3.90 15.63
N TYR A 68 0.33 -4.03 14.32
CA TYR A 68 0.38 -5.29 13.60
C TYR A 68 1.32 -5.18 12.38
N PRO A 69 1.86 -6.30 11.87
CA PRO A 69 2.71 -6.29 10.68
C PRO A 69 1.90 -6.00 9.42
N LEU A 70 2.56 -5.39 8.43
CA LEU A 70 1.98 -5.11 7.13
C LEU A 70 2.88 -5.65 6.02
N CYS A 71 2.26 -6.15 4.96
CA CYS A 71 2.91 -6.39 3.69
C CYS A 71 2.99 -5.07 2.92
N VAL A 72 4.20 -4.60 2.66
CA VAL A 72 4.47 -3.33 1.98
C VAL A 72 5.07 -3.60 0.60
N VAL A 73 4.34 -3.16 -0.42
CA VAL A 73 4.68 -3.34 -1.82
C VAL A 73 5.07 -2.00 -2.44
N TYR A 74 6.30 -1.90 -2.91
CA TYR A 74 6.88 -0.74 -3.58
C TYR A 74 6.64 -0.86 -5.08
N LEU A 75 6.03 0.15 -5.68
CA LEU A 75 5.59 0.14 -7.09
C LEU A 75 6.21 1.28 -7.90
N THR A 76 6.49 1.05 -9.18
CA THR A 76 6.80 2.12 -10.15
C THR A 76 5.57 2.97 -10.45
N LYS A 77 5.75 4.11 -11.15
CA LYS A 77 4.65 4.97 -11.61
C LYS A 77 3.56 4.20 -12.38
N ASP A 78 3.95 3.18 -13.14
CA ASP A 78 3.08 2.33 -13.95
C ASP A 78 2.55 1.09 -13.20
N PHE A 79 2.57 1.09 -11.86
CA PHE A 79 2.11 0.01 -10.99
C PHE A 79 2.84 -1.33 -11.21
N VAL A 80 4.14 -1.28 -11.54
CA VAL A 80 4.99 -2.47 -11.58
C VAL A 80 5.62 -2.68 -10.22
N VAL A 81 5.55 -3.91 -9.71
CA VAL A 81 6.15 -4.27 -8.41
C VAL A 81 7.68 -4.21 -8.51
N LEU A 82 8.29 -3.38 -7.67
CA LEU A 82 9.74 -3.27 -7.50
C LEU A 82 10.23 -4.13 -6.33
N ARG A 83 9.48 -4.12 -5.23
CA ARG A 83 9.84 -4.85 -4.00
C ARG A 83 8.60 -5.13 -3.18
N CYS A 84 8.61 -6.26 -2.49
CA CYS A 84 7.64 -6.60 -1.45
C CYS A 84 8.41 -6.95 -0.17
N VAL A 85 8.02 -6.38 0.96
CA VAL A 85 8.60 -6.68 2.28
C VAL A 85 7.51 -6.70 3.33
N VAL A 86 7.62 -7.61 4.30
CA VAL A 86 6.77 -7.57 5.50
C VAL A 86 7.48 -6.72 6.53
N LEU A 87 6.83 -5.64 6.97
CA LEU A 87 7.34 -4.76 8.02
C LEU A 87 6.60 -5.06 9.32
N ARG A 88 7.36 -5.12 10.42
CA ARG A 88 6.82 -5.29 11.78
C ARG A 88 6.60 -3.93 12.45
N PRO A 89 5.75 -3.84 13.47
CA PRO A 89 5.64 -2.64 14.30
C PRO A 89 7.01 -2.09 14.72
N TRP A 90 7.14 -0.76 14.77
CA TRP A 90 8.35 -0.05 15.21
C TRP A 90 9.58 -0.21 14.29
N THR A 91 9.39 -0.63 13.04
CA THR A 91 10.44 -0.68 12.02
C THR A 91 10.30 0.44 10.99
N ILE A 92 11.36 0.72 10.25
CA ILE A 92 11.35 1.64 9.11
C ILE A 92 11.47 0.81 7.83
N GLY A 93 10.64 1.12 6.84
CA GLY A 93 10.69 0.49 5.52
C GLY A 93 11.91 0.93 4.72
N PRO A 94 12.49 0.04 3.89
CA PRO A 94 13.62 0.40 3.05
C PRO A 94 13.24 1.51 2.06
N VAL A 95 14.19 2.39 1.74
CA VAL A 95 14.04 3.31 0.62
C VAL A 95 14.33 2.55 -0.66
N VAL A 96 13.33 2.39 -1.53
CA VAL A 96 13.49 1.67 -2.80
C VAL A 96 13.56 2.67 -3.95
N ARG A 97 14.66 2.64 -4.71
CA ARG A 97 14.86 3.53 -5.86
C ARG A 97 13.85 3.22 -6.96
N GLY A 98 13.25 4.26 -7.54
CA GLY A 98 12.25 4.14 -8.60
C GLY A 98 10.82 3.92 -8.09
N THR A 99 10.62 3.84 -6.77
CA THR A 99 9.29 3.79 -6.19
C THR A 99 8.56 5.11 -6.39
N TYR A 100 7.32 4.99 -6.83
CA TYR A 100 6.37 6.08 -6.97
C TYR A 100 5.13 5.87 -6.11
N TRP A 101 4.72 4.61 -5.91
CA TRP A 101 3.63 4.24 -5.02
C TRP A 101 4.08 3.22 -3.99
N VAL A 102 3.53 3.30 -2.79
CA VAL A 102 3.65 2.27 -1.76
C VAL A 102 2.26 1.75 -1.45
N LEU A 103 2.09 0.43 -1.53
CA LEU A 103 0.85 -0.26 -1.20
C LEU A 103 1.04 -1.04 0.10
N GLU A 104 0.17 -0.78 1.07
CA GLU A 104 0.11 -1.51 2.33
C GLU A 104 -1.07 -2.48 2.32
N LEU A 105 -0.80 -3.72 2.69
CA LEU A 105 -1.74 -4.84 2.72
C LEU A 105 -1.54 -5.65 4.01
N PRO A 106 -2.52 -6.48 4.40
CA PRO A 106 -2.32 -7.48 5.44
C PRO A 106 -1.14 -8.40 5.12
N GLU A 107 -0.49 -8.92 6.16
CA GLU A 107 0.52 -9.97 5.99
C GLU A 107 -0.09 -11.21 5.31
N GLY A 108 0.65 -11.87 4.42
CA GLY A 108 0.24 -13.12 3.77
C GLY A 108 -0.54 -12.97 2.46
N VAL A 109 -0.65 -11.76 1.91
CA VAL A 109 -1.31 -11.47 0.63
C VAL A 109 -0.39 -11.71 -0.57
#